data_AF-A0A146G692-F1
#
_entry.id   AF-A0A146G692-F1
#
_cell.length_a   1.000
_cell.length_b   1.000
_cell.length_c   1.000
_cell.angle_alpha   90.00
_cell.angle_beta   90.00
_cell.angle_gamma   90.00
#
_symmetry.space_group_name_H-M   'P 1'
#
loop_
_entity.id
_entity.type
_entity.pdbx_description
1 polymer ?
#
loop_
_entity_poly.entity_id
_entity_poly.type
_entity_poly.pdbx_seq_one_letter_code
_entity_poly.pdbx_strand_id
1 'polypeptide(L)'
;MVIAKRFPRDQKTAFDAIMNACDRPTLANSALYSYSRGGSDITGPSIRLAEALAQNWGNIQFGIRELEQRGGESTVEAFAWDIETNTRQVKVFQVKHERHTRQGVKRLTDPRDIYELAANQGARRLRACILGVIPGDVTEAAVARCEQTMSANADCSPAAMKKMVDAFGEYKVTKEQIEKRIQRRLEAIQPAQVVQLKKIYASIRDGMSTAADWFEIAKPSAVATENPINPFPETKE
;
A
#
# COMPACT_ATOMS: atom_id res chain seq x y z
N MET A 1 18.34 -18.97 -13.78
CA MET A 1 18.65 -19.82 -12.62
C MET A 1 20.15 -20.12 -12.47
N VAL A 2 20.86 -20.61 -13.51
CA VAL A 2 22.30 -20.95 -13.40
C VAL A 2 23.18 -19.77 -12.94
N ILE A 3 22.91 -18.56 -13.41
CA ILE A 3 23.66 -17.35 -13.01
C ILE A 3 23.48 -17.03 -11.52
N ALA A 4 22.24 -17.06 -10.99
CA ALA A 4 21.96 -16.76 -9.58
C ALA A 4 22.59 -17.80 -8.63
N LYS A 5 22.62 -19.08 -9.01
CA LYS A 5 23.35 -20.11 -8.24
C LYS A 5 24.87 -19.96 -8.31
N ARG A 6 25.40 -19.44 -9.42
CA ARG A 6 26.84 -19.20 -9.60
C ARG A 6 27.31 -17.94 -8.87
N PHE A 7 26.43 -16.96 -8.73
CA PHE A 7 26.68 -15.69 -8.05
C PHE A 7 25.56 -15.44 -7.03
N PRO A 8 25.56 -16.19 -5.92
CA PRO A 8 24.56 -16.02 -4.87
C PRO A 8 24.69 -14.64 -4.23
N ARG A 9 23.58 -14.09 -3.75
CA ARG A 9 23.55 -12.85 -2.99
C ARG A 9 24.31 -13.02 -1.68
N ASP A 10 24.97 -11.97 -1.24
CA ASP A 10 25.33 -11.83 0.17
C ASP A 10 24.15 -11.21 0.90
N GLN A 11 23.48 -12.00 1.75
CA GLN A 11 22.29 -11.57 2.47
C GLN A 11 22.57 -10.40 3.41
N LYS A 12 23.76 -10.30 4.00
CA LYS A 12 24.11 -9.18 4.87
C LYS A 12 24.22 -7.90 4.07
N THR A 13 24.96 -7.93 2.97
CA THR A 13 25.08 -6.79 2.05
C THR A 13 23.73 -6.37 1.48
N ALA A 14 22.87 -7.32 1.12
CA ALA A 14 21.52 -7.06 0.63
C ALA A 14 20.63 -6.42 1.72
N PHE A 15 20.70 -6.92 2.95
CA PHE A 15 20.01 -6.35 4.10
C PHE A 15 20.45 -4.91 4.39
N ASP A 16 21.76 -4.65 4.42
CA ASP A 16 22.30 -3.32 4.65
C ASP A 16 21.85 -2.34 3.54
N ALA A 17 21.81 -2.79 2.28
CA ALA A 17 21.29 -2.00 1.17
C ALA A 17 19.79 -1.67 1.35
N ILE A 18 18.98 -2.62 1.82
CA ILE A 18 17.57 -2.38 2.17
C ILE A 18 17.46 -1.33 3.28
N MET A 19 18.24 -1.45 4.36
CA MET A 19 18.18 -0.50 5.47
C MET A 19 18.55 0.92 5.01
N ASN A 20 19.63 1.05 4.23
CA ASN A 20 20.03 2.32 3.63
C ASN A 20 18.96 2.90 2.70
N ALA A 21 18.25 2.05 1.94
CA ALA A 21 17.15 2.49 1.11
C ALA A 21 16.00 3.05 1.97
N CYS A 22 15.67 2.38 3.07
CA CYS A 22 14.62 2.75 4.02
C CYS A 22 14.91 4.05 4.79
N ASP A 23 16.19 4.42 4.91
CA ASP A 23 16.63 5.70 5.48
C ASP A 23 16.31 6.93 4.61
N ARG A 24 15.95 6.73 3.34
CA ARG A 24 15.59 7.84 2.46
C ARG A 24 14.17 8.33 2.80
N PRO A 25 13.98 9.60 3.19
CA PRO A 25 12.66 10.10 3.58
C PRO A 25 11.60 9.95 2.48
N THR A 26 11.99 10.05 1.21
CA THR A 26 11.08 9.88 0.07
C THR A 26 10.50 8.47 -0.01
N LEU A 27 11.32 7.43 0.22
CA LEU A 27 10.83 6.05 0.30
C LEU A 27 10.01 5.86 1.57
N ALA A 28 10.55 6.24 2.73
CA ALA A 28 9.91 6.04 4.04
C ALA A 28 8.48 6.61 4.09
N ASN A 29 8.28 7.83 3.57
CA ASN A 29 6.96 8.48 3.54
C ASN A 29 5.91 7.75 2.65
N SER A 30 6.34 6.86 1.76
CA SER A 30 5.47 6.05 0.88
C SER A 30 5.55 4.55 1.16
N ALA A 31 6.33 4.15 2.17
CA ALA A 31 6.66 2.76 2.46
C ALA A 31 5.54 2.00 3.18
N LEU A 32 4.65 2.72 3.86
CA LEU A 32 3.60 2.15 4.71
C LEU A 32 2.24 2.68 4.31
N TYR A 33 1.25 1.80 4.27
CA TYR A 33 -0.15 2.17 4.12
C TYR A 33 -0.91 1.80 5.40
N SER A 34 -2.03 2.46 5.65
CA SER A 34 -2.95 2.12 6.72
C SER A 34 -4.36 1.93 6.15
N TYR A 35 -5.22 1.11 6.74
CA TYR A 35 -6.66 1.07 6.45
C TYR A 35 -7.42 0.69 7.72
N SER A 36 -8.62 1.25 7.90
CA SER A 36 -9.47 0.92 9.04
C SER A 36 -10.35 -0.29 8.70
N ARG A 37 -10.38 -1.29 9.58
CA ARG A 37 -11.27 -2.45 9.47
C ARG A 37 -11.73 -2.88 10.86
N GLY A 38 -13.05 -3.02 11.05
CA GLY A 38 -13.61 -3.49 12.33
C GLY A 38 -13.28 -2.59 13.53
N GLY A 39 -13.05 -1.30 13.31
CA GLY A 39 -12.69 -0.35 14.37
C GLY A 39 -11.20 -0.34 14.75
N SER A 40 -10.35 -1.09 14.03
CA SER A 40 -8.89 -1.10 14.23
C SER A 40 -8.16 -0.62 12.97
N ASP A 41 -7.06 0.11 13.18
CA ASP A 41 -6.17 0.56 12.11
C ASP A 41 -5.17 -0.55 11.78
N ILE A 42 -5.21 -1.07 10.56
CA ILE A 42 -4.26 -2.06 10.07
C ILE A 42 -3.21 -1.34 9.23
N THR A 43 -1.96 -1.38 9.68
CA THR A 43 -0.81 -0.85 8.93
C THR A 43 -0.04 -1.99 8.28
N GLY A 44 0.51 -1.76 7.09
CA GLY A 44 1.40 -2.72 6.46
C GLY A 44 2.37 -2.11 5.45
N PRO A 45 3.35 -2.91 4.97
CA PRO A 45 4.26 -2.52 3.90
C PRO A 45 3.47 -2.20 2.63
N SER A 46 3.79 -1.09 1.98
CA SER A 46 3.20 -0.69 0.69
C SER A 46 3.83 -1.47 -0.47
N ILE A 47 3.26 -1.35 -1.67
CA ILE A 47 3.91 -1.87 -2.87
C ILE A 47 5.27 -1.23 -3.12
N ARG A 48 5.44 0.06 -2.81
CA ARG A 48 6.71 0.79 -2.99
C ARG A 48 7.81 0.24 -2.08
N LEU A 49 7.48 -0.07 -0.83
CA LEU A 49 8.42 -0.75 0.06
C LEU A 49 8.74 -2.13 -0.49
N ALA A 50 7.73 -2.94 -0.85
CA ALA A 50 7.96 -4.29 -1.39
C ALA A 50 8.86 -4.28 -2.63
N GLU A 51 8.64 -3.37 -3.58
CA GLU A 51 9.51 -3.20 -4.76
C GLU A 51 10.94 -2.83 -4.37
N ALA A 52 11.12 -1.91 -3.42
CA ALA A 52 12.44 -1.53 -2.92
C ALA A 52 13.13 -2.72 -2.23
N LEU A 53 12.39 -3.54 -1.47
CA LEU A 53 12.93 -4.77 -0.87
C LEU A 53 13.40 -5.72 -1.98
N ALA A 54 12.56 -6.02 -2.97
CA ALA A 54 12.91 -6.95 -4.04
C ALA A 54 14.11 -6.47 -4.88
N GLN A 55 14.19 -5.17 -5.15
CA GLN A 55 15.33 -4.56 -5.86
C GLN A 55 16.65 -4.73 -5.13
N ASN A 56 16.66 -4.52 -3.80
CA ASN A 56 17.90 -4.57 -3.00
C ASN A 56 18.22 -5.98 -2.49
N TRP A 57 17.21 -6.85 -2.34
CA TRP A 57 17.43 -8.25 -2.00
C TRP A 57 18.22 -8.97 -3.11
N GLY A 58 18.02 -8.56 -4.38
CA GLY A 58 18.69 -9.12 -5.55
C GLY A 58 18.03 -10.42 -6.02
N ASN A 59 18.50 -11.01 -7.13
CA ASN A 59 18.10 -12.35 -7.60
C ASN A 59 16.58 -12.68 -7.49
N ILE A 60 15.70 -11.70 -7.66
CA ILE A 60 14.24 -11.87 -7.68
C ILE A 60 13.72 -11.38 -9.03
N GLN A 61 12.85 -12.16 -9.65
CA GLN A 61 11.97 -11.72 -10.74
C GLN A 61 10.57 -11.50 -10.19
N PHE A 62 9.96 -10.37 -10.49
CA PHE A 62 8.59 -10.10 -10.06
C PHE A 62 7.88 -9.25 -11.10
N GLY A 63 6.55 -9.31 -11.13
CA GLY A 63 5.77 -8.50 -12.06
C GLY A 63 4.31 -8.88 -12.12
N ILE A 64 3.59 -8.14 -12.97
CA ILE A 64 2.18 -8.36 -13.29
C ILE A 64 2.09 -8.63 -14.79
N ARG A 65 1.26 -9.60 -15.18
CA ARG A 65 0.99 -9.94 -16.58
C ARG A 65 -0.51 -10.09 -16.77
N GLU A 66 -1.06 -9.44 -17.77
CA GLU A 66 -2.41 -9.74 -18.23
C GLU A 66 -2.33 -10.96 -19.16
N LEU A 67 -2.96 -12.05 -18.75
CA LEU A 67 -2.93 -13.32 -19.47
C LEU A 67 -3.98 -13.35 -20.58
N GLU A 68 -5.16 -12.81 -20.29
CA GLU A 68 -6.29 -12.75 -21.21
C GLU A 68 -7.18 -11.56 -20.85
N GLN A 69 -7.77 -10.92 -21.88
CA GLN A 69 -8.81 -9.92 -21.72
C GLN A 69 -10.00 -10.27 -22.64
N ARG A 70 -11.12 -10.69 -22.06
CA ARG A 70 -12.32 -11.09 -22.82
C ARG A 70 -13.59 -10.93 -21.99
N GLY A 71 -14.74 -10.74 -22.63
CA GLY A 71 -16.03 -10.82 -21.95
C GLY A 71 -16.32 -9.71 -20.94
N GLY A 72 -15.52 -8.64 -20.91
CA GLY A 72 -15.61 -7.60 -19.88
C GLY A 72 -14.86 -7.95 -18.59
N GLU A 73 -13.88 -8.85 -18.65
CA GLU A 73 -12.95 -9.12 -17.56
C GLU A 73 -11.52 -9.33 -18.09
N SER A 74 -10.56 -9.13 -17.20
CA SER A 74 -9.14 -9.42 -17.42
C SER A 74 -8.69 -10.52 -16.46
N THR A 75 -8.06 -11.57 -16.99
CA THR A 75 -7.33 -12.55 -16.20
C THR A 75 -5.91 -12.06 -16.03
N VAL A 76 -5.52 -11.77 -14.79
CA VAL A 76 -4.23 -11.15 -14.46
C VAL A 76 -3.44 -12.10 -13.55
N GLU A 77 -2.15 -12.20 -13.81
CA GLU A 77 -1.16 -12.89 -12.99
C GLU A 77 -0.28 -11.85 -12.29
N ALA A 78 -0.11 -11.98 -10.98
CA ALA A 78 0.97 -11.33 -10.24
C ALA A 78 1.91 -12.39 -9.68
N PHE A 79 3.22 -12.20 -9.83
CA PHE A 79 4.22 -13.18 -9.41
C PHE A 79 5.45 -12.54 -8.78
N ALA A 80 6.13 -13.31 -7.94
CA ALA A 80 7.49 -13.07 -7.48
C ALA A 80 8.23 -14.41 -7.41
N TRP A 81 9.48 -14.42 -7.82
CA TRP A 81 10.31 -15.62 -7.88
C TRP A 81 11.74 -15.27 -7.50
N ASP A 82 12.17 -15.76 -6.35
CA ASP A 82 13.58 -15.80 -6.01
C ASP A 82 14.24 -16.90 -6.84
N ILE A 83 15.03 -16.50 -7.83
CA ILE A 83 15.67 -17.41 -8.78
C ILE A 83 16.92 -18.09 -8.21
N GLU A 84 17.38 -17.68 -7.02
CA GLU A 84 18.50 -18.27 -6.29
C GLU A 84 18.02 -19.42 -5.40
N THR A 85 17.02 -19.16 -4.54
CA THR A 85 16.42 -20.17 -3.65
C THR A 85 15.34 -21.01 -4.33
N ASN A 86 14.90 -20.58 -5.52
CA ASN A 86 13.79 -21.15 -6.28
C ASN A 86 12.40 -21.00 -5.61
N THR A 87 12.28 -20.14 -4.60
CA THR A 87 11.00 -19.83 -3.94
C THR A 87 10.13 -18.98 -4.87
N ARG A 88 8.92 -19.45 -5.19
CA ARG A 88 8.02 -18.79 -6.14
C ARG A 88 6.62 -18.60 -5.57
N GLN A 89 6.10 -17.40 -5.70
CA GLN A 89 4.72 -17.03 -5.38
C GLN A 89 4.01 -16.56 -6.65
N VAL A 90 2.81 -17.08 -6.89
CA VAL A 90 1.97 -16.73 -8.04
C VAL A 90 0.53 -16.55 -7.58
N LYS A 91 -0.12 -15.49 -8.05
CA LYS A 91 -1.53 -15.23 -7.82
C LYS A 91 -2.18 -14.90 -9.15
N VAL A 92 -3.04 -15.79 -9.63
CA VAL A 92 -3.91 -15.57 -10.80
C VAL A 92 -5.28 -15.13 -10.30
N PHE A 93 -5.84 -14.09 -10.90
CA PHE A 93 -7.11 -13.50 -10.45
C PHE A 93 -7.83 -12.82 -11.61
N GLN A 94 -9.15 -12.73 -11.50
CA GLN A 94 -10.00 -12.03 -12.45
C GLN A 94 -10.27 -10.60 -11.99
N VAL A 95 -10.26 -9.68 -12.94
CA VAL A 95 -10.63 -8.28 -12.76
C VAL A 95 -11.79 -7.98 -13.69
N LYS A 96 -13.00 -7.90 -13.15
CA LYS A 96 -14.17 -7.45 -13.90
C LYS A 96 -13.99 -5.98 -14.30
N HIS A 97 -14.33 -5.63 -15.53
CA HIS A 97 -14.27 -4.26 -16.07
C HIS A 97 -15.46 -3.45 -15.57
N GLU A 98 -15.54 -3.30 -14.25
CA GLU A 98 -16.66 -2.71 -13.55
C GLU A 98 -16.14 -1.85 -12.40
N ARG A 99 -16.75 -0.68 -12.23
CA ARG A 99 -16.51 0.21 -11.10
C ARG A 99 -17.77 0.29 -10.26
N HIS A 100 -17.68 -0.17 -9.01
CA HIS A 100 -18.76 -0.02 -8.05
C HIS A 100 -18.85 1.45 -7.62
N THR A 101 -20.03 2.05 -7.80
CA THR A 101 -20.34 3.40 -7.36
C THR A 101 -21.54 3.36 -6.42
N ARG A 102 -21.79 4.47 -5.71
CA ARG A 102 -22.99 4.59 -4.87
C ARG A 102 -24.30 4.50 -5.66
N GLN A 103 -24.25 4.76 -6.96
CA GLN A 103 -25.41 4.70 -7.86
C GLN A 103 -25.55 3.33 -8.56
N GLY A 104 -24.71 2.36 -8.18
CA GLY A 104 -24.67 1.02 -8.77
C GLY A 104 -23.35 0.72 -9.49
N VAL A 105 -23.34 -0.40 -10.21
CA VAL A 105 -22.17 -0.90 -10.93
C VAL A 105 -22.10 -0.23 -12.31
N LYS A 106 -21.01 0.48 -12.57
CA LYS A 106 -20.73 1.07 -13.89
C LYS A 106 -19.74 0.17 -14.64
N ARG A 107 -20.13 -0.33 -15.80
CA ARG A 107 -19.21 -1.03 -16.70
C ARG A 107 -18.17 -0.06 -17.26
N LEU A 108 -16.91 -0.47 -17.21
CA LEU A 108 -15.78 0.22 -17.82
C LEU A 108 -15.63 -0.26 -19.26
N THR A 109 -15.60 0.68 -20.19
CA THR A 109 -15.38 0.42 -21.62
C THR A 109 -14.16 1.14 -22.16
N ASP A 110 -13.71 2.17 -21.45
CA ASP A 110 -12.51 2.91 -21.81
C ASP A 110 -11.25 2.06 -21.51
N PRO A 111 -10.36 1.84 -22.50
CA PRO A 111 -9.18 1.01 -22.32
C PRO A 111 -8.24 1.49 -21.22
N ARG A 112 -8.15 2.81 -20.97
CA ARG A 112 -7.29 3.37 -19.93
C ARG A 112 -7.86 3.09 -18.55
N ASP A 113 -9.15 3.29 -18.35
CA ASP A 113 -9.83 2.94 -17.09
C ASP A 113 -9.68 1.44 -16.75
N ILE A 114 -9.79 0.56 -17.77
CA ILE A 114 -9.61 -0.89 -17.62
C ILE A 114 -8.17 -1.20 -17.19
N TYR A 115 -7.18 -0.63 -17.89
CA TYR A 115 -5.77 -0.81 -17.58
C TYR A 115 -5.43 -0.33 -16.15
N GLU A 116 -5.87 0.87 -15.78
CA GLU A 116 -5.63 1.43 -14.45
C GLU A 116 -6.27 0.56 -13.36
N LEU A 117 -7.47 0.02 -13.60
CA LEU A 117 -8.12 -0.93 -12.68
C LEU A 117 -7.31 -2.23 -12.52
N ALA A 118 -6.90 -2.84 -13.63
CA ALA A 118 -6.10 -4.06 -13.62
C ALA A 118 -4.74 -3.86 -12.96
N ALA A 119 -4.06 -2.75 -13.25
CA ALA A 119 -2.79 -2.38 -12.64
C ALA A 119 -2.90 -2.20 -11.12
N ASN A 120 -3.94 -1.49 -10.66
CA ASN A 120 -4.19 -1.29 -9.22
C ASN A 120 -4.47 -2.60 -8.48
N GLN A 121 -5.28 -3.48 -9.06
CA GLN A 121 -5.56 -4.80 -8.50
C GLN A 121 -4.34 -5.73 -8.53
N GLY A 122 -3.53 -5.63 -9.58
CA GLY A 122 -2.27 -6.33 -9.74
C GLY A 122 -1.23 -5.89 -8.71
N ALA A 123 -1.07 -4.59 -8.47
CA ALA A 123 -0.10 -4.06 -7.52
C ALA A 123 -0.30 -4.63 -6.10
N ARG A 124 -1.56 -4.79 -5.66
CA ARG A 124 -1.89 -5.38 -4.35
C ARG A 124 -1.42 -6.82 -4.22
N ARG A 125 -1.58 -7.62 -5.29
CA ARG A 125 -1.22 -9.04 -5.31
C ARG A 125 0.26 -9.23 -5.57
N LEU A 126 0.87 -8.40 -6.41
CA LEU A 126 2.31 -8.33 -6.61
C LEU A 126 3.03 -8.07 -5.29
N ARG A 127 2.55 -7.08 -4.53
CA ARG A 127 3.04 -6.82 -3.17
C ARG A 127 3.01 -8.09 -2.31
N ALA A 128 1.87 -8.79 -2.27
CA ALA A 128 1.76 -10.02 -1.51
C ALA A 128 2.71 -11.13 -2.01
N CYS A 129 2.92 -11.24 -3.33
CA CYS A 129 3.87 -12.20 -3.89
C CYS A 129 5.31 -11.86 -3.48
N ILE A 130 5.73 -10.59 -3.58
CA ILE A 130 7.07 -10.17 -3.18
C ILE A 130 7.31 -10.45 -1.69
N LEU A 131 6.38 -10.04 -0.83
CA LEU A 131 6.48 -10.26 0.62
C LEU A 131 6.41 -11.74 1.00
N GLY A 132 5.82 -12.59 0.16
CA GLY A 132 5.81 -14.04 0.37
C GLY A 132 7.09 -14.76 -0.09
N VAL A 133 8.03 -14.04 -0.72
CA VAL A 133 9.33 -14.56 -1.15
C VAL A 133 10.47 -14.00 -0.28
N ILE A 134 10.34 -12.76 0.20
CA ILE A 134 11.33 -12.13 1.08
C ILE A 134 11.12 -12.61 2.53
N PRO A 135 12.19 -12.96 3.27
CA PRO A 135 12.07 -13.34 4.69
C PRO A 135 11.32 -12.29 5.53
N GLY A 136 10.50 -12.76 6.48
CA GLY A 136 9.62 -11.90 7.27
C GLY A 136 10.39 -10.90 8.14
N ASP A 137 11.48 -11.35 8.75
CA ASP A 137 12.39 -10.54 9.58
C ASP A 137 13.01 -9.37 8.80
N VAL A 138 13.39 -9.58 7.54
CA VAL A 138 13.89 -8.52 6.64
C VAL A 138 12.81 -7.46 6.39
N THR A 139 11.56 -7.92 6.17
CA THR A 139 10.42 -7.03 5.96
C THR A 139 10.09 -6.23 7.22
N GLU A 140 10.05 -6.89 8.38
CA GLU A 140 9.77 -6.26 9.68
C GLU A 140 10.84 -5.21 10.02
N ALA A 141 12.12 -5.53 9.82
CA ALA A 141 13.22 -4.59 10.02
C ALA A 141 13.09 -3.36 9.10
N ALA A 142 12.74 -3.56 7.83
CA ALA A 142 12.55 -2.47 6.89
C ALA A 142 11.37 -1.57 7.26
N VAL A 143 10.25 -2.16 7.71
CA VAL A 143 9.09 -1.41 8.23
C VAL A 143 9.51 -0.56 9.42
N ALA A 144 10.15 -1.15 10.42
CA ALA A 144 10.62 -0.45 11.61
C ALA A 144 11.60 0.69 11.24
N ARG A 145 12.49 0.45 10.28
CA ARG A 145 13.43 1.46 9.80
C ARG A 145 12.71 2.63 9.14
N CYS A 146 11.75 2.37 8.25
CA CYS A 146 10.95 3.44 7.64
C CYS A 146 10.18 4.25 8.69
N GLU A 147 9.63 3.63 9.74
CA GLU A 147 8.95 4.35 10.81
C GLU A 147 9.88 5.27 11.59
N GLN A 148 11.10 4.80 11.89
CA GLN A 148 12.15 5.62 12.51
C GLN A 148 12.50 6.81 11.62
N THR A 149 12.73 6.59 10.33
CA THR A 149 13.05 7.64 9.36
C THR A 149 11.91 8.66 9.25
N MET A 150 10.66 8.20 9.16
CA MET A 150 9.49 9.08 9.10
C MET A 150 9.38 9.94 10.37
N SER A 151 9.61 9.36 11.53
CA SER A 151 9.53 10.05 12.82
C SER A 151 10.65 11.07 13.01
N ALA A 152 11.88 10.72 12.64
CA ALA A 152 13.04 11.60 12.68
C ALA A 152 12.93 12.79 11.71
N ASN A 153 12.22 12.61 10.59
CA ASN A 153 12.02 13.63 9.56
C ASN A 153 10.59 14.20 9.56
N ALA A 154 9.87 14.10 10.68
CA ALA A 154 8.52 14.62 10.79
C ALA A 154 8.53 16.15 10.96
N ASP A 155 8.30 16.86 9.87
CA ASP A 155 8.14 18.32 9.90
C ASP A 155 6.81 18.72 10.54
N CYS A 156 6.88 19.32 11.73
CA CYS A 156 5.74 19.83 12.49
C CYS A 156 5.55 21.35 12.33
N SER A 157 6.24 21.99 11.37
CA SER A 157 6.11 23.42 11.13
C SER A 157 4.69 23.81 10.68
N PRO A 158 4.23 25.03 10.97
CA PRO A 158 2.93 25.52 10.50
C PRO A 158 2.76 25.44 8.96
N ALA A 159 3.86 25.64 8.22
CA ALA A 159 3.86 25.54 6.76
C ALA A 159 3.63 24.11 6.28
N ALA A 160 4.25 23.12 6.93
CA ALA A 160 4.00 21.71 6.64
C ALA A 160 2.57 21.28 6.99
N MET A 161 2.02 21.78 8.10
CA MET A 161 0.64 21.50 8.49
C MET A 161 -0.37 22.09 7.53
N LYS A 162 -0.11 23.30 7.01
CA LYS A 162 -0.94 23.89 5.96
C LYS A 162 -0.94 23.01 4.71
N LYS A 163 0.24 22.59 4.22
CA LYS A 163 0.35 21.67 3.06
C LYS A 163 -0.38 20.35 3.29
N MET A 164 -0.32 19.81 4.51
CA MET A 164 -1.03 18.59 4.88
C MET A 164 -2.55 18.78 4.77
N VAL A 165 -3.09 19.87 5.34
CA VAL A 165 -4.51 20.20 5.27
C VAL A 165 -4.95 20.41 3.82
N ASP A 166 -4.17 21.14 3.02
CA ASP A 166 -4.46 21.40 1.61
C ASP A 166 -4.54 20.08 0.82
N ALA A 167 -3.60 19.16 1.05
CA ALA A 167 -3.59 17.84 0.39
C ALA A 167 -4.78 16.97 0.80
N PHE A 168 -5.18 16.99 2.07
CA PHE A 168 -6.41 16.34 2.54
C PHE A 168 -7.68 17.00 2.00
N GLY A 169 -7.64 18.30 1.70
CA GLY A 169 -8.72 19.08 1.10
C GLY A 169 -9.15 18.54 -0.28
N GLU A 170 -8.22 17.99 -1.06
CA GLU A 170 -8.53 17.30 -2.34
C GLU A 170 -9.51 16.14 -2.15
N TYR A 171 -9.51 15.53 -0.96
CA TYR A 171 -10.40 14.44 -0.57
C TYR A 171 -11.58 14.90 0.29
N LYS A 172 -11.87 16.21 0.30
CA LYS A 172 -12.95 16.84 1.07
C LYS A 172 -12.83 16.63 2.59
N VAL A 173 -11.59 16.48 3.08
CA VAL A 173 -11.30 16.42 4.51
C VAL A 173 -10.91 17.81 4.99
N THR A 174 -11.56 18.25 6.06
CA THR A 174 -11.37 19.58 6.67
C THR A 174 -10.33 19.55 7.79
N LYS A 175 -9.81 20.72 8.16
CA LYS A 175 -8.89 20.88 9.29
C LYS A 175 -9.49 20.31 10.58
N GLU A 176 -10.76 20.60 10.84
CA GLU A 176 -11.48 20.20 12.05
C GLU A 176 -11.59 18.68 12.16
N GLN A 177 -11.79 17.99 11.04
CA GLN A 177 -11.81 16.53 10.99
C GLN A 177 -10.44 15.91 11.27
N ILE A 178 -9.37 16.52 10.75
CA ILE A 178 -7.99 16.09 11.03
C ILE A 178 -7.69 16.26 12.52
N GLU A 179 -8.00 17.43 13.10
CA GLU A 179 -7.78 17.71 14.52
C GLU A 179 -8.57 16.76 15.43
N LYS A 180 -9.82 16.46 15.07
CA LYS A 180 -10.65 15.48 15.79
C LYS A 180 -10.02 14.09 15.74
N ARG A 181 -9.47 13.68 14.60
CA ARG A 181 -8.85 12.36 14.41
C ARG A 181 -7.58 12.18 15.23
N ILE A 182 -6.74 13.20 15.30
CA ILE A 182 -5.51 13.18 16.11
C ILE A 182 -5.76 13.57 17.58
N GLN A 183 -7.00 13.93 17.92
CA GLN A 183 -7.44 14.41 19.24
C GLN A 183 -6.61 15.59 19.76
N ARG A 184 -6.19 16.49 18.86
CA ARG A 184 -5.33 17.63 19.18
C ARG A 184 -5.41 18.71 18.11
N ARG A 185 -5.11 19.94 18.48
CA ARG A 185 -4.91 21.05 17.53
C ARG A 185 -3.68 20.82 16.66
N LEU A 186 -3.73 21.19 15.39
CA LEU A 186 -2.59 21.06 14.47
C LEU A 186 -1.36 21.86 14.92
N GLU A 187 -1.58 22.94 15.67
CA GLU A 187 -0.51 23.78 16.23
C GLU A 187 0.32 23.05 17.30
N ALA A 188 -0.27 22.04 17.96
CA ALA A 188 0.38 21.23 18.98
C ALA A 188 0.66 19.80 18.50
N ILE A 189 0.71 19.58 17.18
CA ILE A 189 0.92 18.26 16.59
C ILE A 189 2.29 17.71 16.97
N GLN A 190 2.33 16.39 17.20
CA GLN A 190 3.57 15.67 17.48
C GLN A 190 4.04 14.87 16.24
N PRO A 191 5.35 14.58 16.12
CA PRO A 191 5.91 13.76 15.05
C PRO A 191 5.10 12.49 14.74
N ALA A 192 4.72 11.72 15.76
CA ALA A 192 3.95 10.50 15.59
C ALA A 192 2.58 10.73 14.91
N GLN A 193 1.90 11.84 15.22
CA GLN A 193 0.63 12.22 14.60
C GLN A 193 0.84 12.62 13.14
N VAL A 194 1.93 13.32 12.81
CA VAL A 194 2.30 13.63 11.41
C VAL A 194 2.54 12.35 10.62
N VAL A 195 3.27 11.39 11.18
CA VAL A 195 3.51 10.07 10.56
C VAL A 195 2.19 9.33 10.32
N GLN A 196 1.29 9.31 11.31
CA GLN A 196 -0.03 8.70 11.16
C GLN A 196 -0.84 9.33 10.02
N LEU A 197 -0.88 10.66 9.95
CA LEU A 197 -1.58 11.37 8.88
C LEU A 197 -0.99 11.09 7.50
N LYS A 198 0.34 11.01 7.37
CA LYS A 198 1.01 10.63 6.12
C LYS A 198 0.62 9.21 5.67
N LYS A 199 0.56 8.24 6.59
CA LYS A 199 0.13 6.86 6.29
C LYS A 199 -1.33 6.81 5.81
N ILE A 200 -2.21 7.58 6.44
CA ILE A 200 -3.61 7.71 6.03
C ILE A 200 -3.72 8.34 4.64
N TYR A 201 -3.02 9.46 4.42
CA TYR A 201 -2.98 10.15 3.13
C TYR A 201 -2.51 9.23 2.00
N ALA A 202 -1.41 8.51 2.21
CA ALA A 202 -0.89 7.55 1.23
C ALA A 202 -1.93 6.48 0.87
N SER A 203 -2.66 5.95 1.85
CA SER A 203 -3.71 4.95 1.63
C SER A 203 -4.89 5.48 0.82
N ILE A 204 -5.33 6.71 1.10
CA ILE A 204 -6.44 7.35 0.37
C ILE A 204 -6.01 7.62 -1.08
N ARG A 205 -4.81 8.19 -1.26
CA ARG A 205 -4.24 8.49 -2.58
C ARG A 205 -4.06 7.24 -3.43
N ASP A 206 -3.66 6.12 -2.81
CA ASP A 206 -3.45 4.84 -3.49
C ASP A 206 -4.76 4.03 -3.65
N GLY A 207 -5.92 4.59 -3.26
CA GLY A 207 -7.24 3.96 -3.38
C GLY A 207 -7.41 2.70 -2.52
N MET A 208 -6.58 2.54 -1.49
CA MET A 208 -6.63 1.43 -0.53
C MET A 208 -7.72 1.63 0.53
N SER A 209 -8.02 2.89 0.85
CA SER A 209 -9.11 3.32 1.73
C SER A 209 -9.73 4.60 1.19
N THR A 210 -10.82 5.04 1.80
CA THR A 210 -11.50 6.29 1.49
C THR A 210 -11.42 7.23 2.69
N ALA A 211 -11.56 8.53 2.46
CA ALA A 211 -11.55 9.52 3.54
C ALA A 211 -12.63 9.26 4.61
N ALA A 212 -13.76 8.67 4.21
CA ALA A 212 -14.85 8.31 5.13
C ALA A 212 -14.52 7.15 6.08
N ASP A 213 -13.46 6.37 5.79
CA ASP A 213 -12.98 5.30 6.68
C ASP A 213 -12.16 5.86 7.86
N TRP A 214 -11.74 7.13 7.77
CA TRP A 214 -10.81 7.76 8.71
C TRP A 214 -11.37 8.97 9.44
N PHE A 215 -12.21 9.74 8.72
CA PHE A 215 -12.69 11.02 9.18
C PHE A 215 -14.22 10.99 9.22
N GLU A 216 -14.78 11.62 10.24
CA GLU A 216 -16.21 11.86 10.33
C GLU A 216 -16.63 12.93 9.33
N ILE A 217 -16.76 12.49 8.08
CA ILE A 217 -17.36 13.28 7.01
C ILE A 217 -18.86 13.11 7.16
N ALA A 218 -19.59 14.22 7.31
CA ALA A 218 -21.04 14.20 7.36
C ALA A 218 -21.56 13.38 6.17
N LYS A 219 -22.04 12.18 6.46
CA LYS A 219 -22.66 11.30 5.47
C LYS A 219 -23.94 12.01 5.03
N PRO A 220 -24.23 12.17 3.72
CA PRO A 220 -25.63 12.11 3.30
C PRO A 220 -26.15 10.74 3.79
N SER A 221 -27.33 10.73 4.44
CA SER A 221 -27.83 9.61 5.26
C SER A 221 -27.66 8.22 4.63
N ALA A 222 -27.38 7.26 5.51
CA ALA A 222 -26.85 5.91 5.29
C ALA A 222 -27.70 4.94 4.47
N VAL A 223 -27.04 3.91 3.91
CA VAL A 223 -27.48 2.51 4.05
C VAL A 223 -26.24 1.64 4.30
N ALA A 224 -26.35 0.70 5.23
CA ALA A 224 -25.32 -0.26 5.61
C ALA A 224 -24.83 -1.04 4.38
N THR A 225 -23.56 -0.90 4.02
CA THR A 225 -22.88 -1.77 3.05
C THR A 225 -22.06 -2.79 3.81
N GLU A 226 -22.35 -4.06 3.52
CA GLU A 226 -21.64 -5.25 3.98
C GLU A 226 -20.12 -5.09 3.90
N ASN A 227 -19.46 -5.74 4.87
CA ASN A 227 -18.02 -5.76 5.06
C ASN A 227 -17.23 -5.91 3.73
N PRO A 228 -16.11 -5.20 3.55
CA PRO A 228 -15.22 -5.47 2.43
C PRO A 228 -14.75 -6.93 2.51
N ILE A 229 -14.98 -7.66 1.41
CA ILE A 229 -14.59 -9.05 1.19
C ILE A 229 -13.13 -9.21 1.62
N ASN A 230 -12.89 -10.06 2.61
CA ASN A 230 -11.56 -10.45 3.03
C ASN A 230 -10.91 -11.24 1.87
N PRO A 231 -9.82 -10.78 1.23
CA PRO A 231 -9.15 -11.56 0.20
C PRO A 231 -8.37 -12.77 0.78
N PHE A 232 -8.35 -12.93 2.10
CA PHE A 232 -7.76 -14.06 2.80
C PHE A 232 -8.79 -14.62 3.79
N PRO A 233 -9.56 -15.65 3.44
CA PRO A 233 -10.38 -16.34 4.42
C PRO A 233 -9.45 -17.02 5.44
N GLU A 234 -9.64 -16.72 6.72
CA GLU A 234 -9.08 -17.55 7.80
C GLU A 234 -9.76 -18.93 7.68
N THR A 235 -9.00 -19.94 7.27
CA THR A 235 -9.38 -21.33 7.43
C THR A 235 -9.45 -21.62 8.93
N LYS A 236 -10.67 -21.66 9.48
CA LYS A 236 -10.91 -22.25 10.79
C LYS A 236 -10.95 -23.77 10.63
N GLU A 237 -10.02 -24.46 11.29
CA GLU A 237 -10.18 -25.87 11.68
C GLU A 237 -11.29 -26.00 12.74
#